data_AF-A0A9E0Q4G8-F1
#
_entry.id   AF-A0A9E0Q4G8-F1
#
_cell.length_a   1.000
_cell.length_b   1.000
_cell.length_c   1.000
_cell.angle_alpha   90.00
_cell.angle_beta   90.00
_cell.angle_gamma   90.00
#
_symmetry.space_group_name_H-M   'P 1'
#
loop_
_entity.id
_entity.type
_entity.pdbx_description
1 polymer ?
#
loop_
_entity_poly.entity_id
_entity_poly.type
_entity_poly.pdbx_seq_one_letter_code
_entity_poly.pdbx_strand_id
1 'polypeptide(L)'
;MTTKRSTSRTAPSKEKRAPAKRARGPSDAHARALLVIDLYAQGGQGMRACCKKVGIARSAFDSVVAADPALQGQYARARAMADEIEFDGLAEIADEEPPLTATGQRDSAWVAWQRTRIDTRKWMLARKQPTKYGDRQQIDHNVTADTAAILTAARKRSGKPG
;
A
#
# COMPACT_ATOMS: atom_id res chain seq x y z
N MET A 1 -76.62 20.34 14.17
CA MET A 1 -76.68 18.91 13.77
C MET A 1 -76.11 18.78 12.37
N THR A 2 -74.87 18.32 12.25
CA THR A 2 -74.50 17.07 11.52
C THR A 2 -74.78 17.19 10.00
N THR A 3 -73.81 17.13 9.09
CA THR A 3 -72.86 16.01 8.95
C THR A 3 -71.72 16.38 7.97
N LYS A 4 -70.52 15.85 8.29
CA LYS A 4 -69.28 15.85 7.51
C LYS A 4 -69.50 15.34 6.08
N ARG A 5 -68.91 16.00 5.07
CA ARG A 5 -68.61 15.37 3.76
C ARG A 5 -67.11 15.25 3.60
N SER A 6 -66.64 14.05 3.96
CA SER A 6 -65.33 13.51 3.64
C SER A 6 -65.24 13.28 2.14
N THR A 7 -64.26 13.88 1.48
CA THR A 7 -63.73 13.36 0.21
C THR A 7 -62.23 13.20 0.38
N SER A 8 -61.85 11.95 0.61
CA SER A 8 -60.51 11.43 0.67
C SER A 8 -59.71 11.79 -0.57
N ARG A 9 -58.58 12.46 -0.35
CA ARG A 9 -57.53 12.70 -1.33
C ARG A 9 -56.73 11.40 -1.46
N THR A 10 -56.99 10.61 -2.49
CA THR A 10 -56.17 9.43 -2.79
C THR A 10 -54.80 9.90 -3.26
N ALA A 11 -53.78 9.69 -2.43
CA ALA A 11 -52.38 9.89 -2.81
C ALA A 11 -51.94 8.78 -3.79
N PRO A 12 -51.16 9.08 -4.85
CA PRO A 12 -50.58 8.03 -5.67
C PRO A 12 -49.50 7.29 -4.88
N SER A 13 -49.61 5.96 -4.84
CA SER A 13 -48.68 5.04 -4.22
C SER A 13 -47.29 5.18 -4.82
N LYS A 14 -46.30 5.53 -3.98
CA LYS A 14 -44.88 5.42 -4.34
C LYS A 14 -44.52 3.94 -4.49
N GLU A 15 -44.53 3.46 -5.72
CA GLU A 15 -43.92 2.19 -6.07
C GLU A 15 -42.40 2.32 -5.89
N LYS A 16 -41.89 1.73 -4.80
CA LYS A 16 -40.46 1.65 -4.51
C LYS A 16 -39.83 0.71 -5.53
N ARG A 17 -39.30 1.27 -6.62
CA ARG A 17 -38.46 0.55 -7.56
C ARG A 17 -37.15 0.16 -6.86
N ALA A 18 -37.00 -1.12 -6.55
CA ALA A 18 -35.76 -1.68 -5.98
C ALA A 18 -34.58 -1.42 -6.94
N PRO A 19 -33.35 -1.14 -6.44
CA PRO A 19 -32.22 -0.89 -7.31
C PRO A 19 -31.84 -2.20 -8.04
N ALA A 20 -31.85 -2.13 -9.37
CA ALA A 20 -31.47 -3.25 -10.23
C ALA A 20 -30.05 -3.72 -9.89
N LYS A 21 -29.90 -5.00 -9.54
CA LYS A 21 -28.59 -5.66 -9.44
C LYS A 21 -27.92 -5.58 -10.81
N ARG A 22 -26.94 -4.69 -10.95
CA ARG A 22 -26.12 -4.58 -12.17
C ARG A 22 -25.46 -5.94 -12.43
N ALA A 23 -25.56 -6.42 -13.66
CA ALA A 23 -24.96 -7.67 -14.12
C ALA A 23 -23.46 -7.67 -13.78
N ARG A 24 -23.06 -8.47 -12.80
CA ARG A 24 -21.68 -8.62 -12.35
C ARG A 24 -21.00 -9.69 -13.20
N GLY A 25 -20.71 -9.35 -14.44
CA GLY A 25 -19.87 -10.19 -15.30
C GLY A 25 -18.40 -10.07 -14.91
N PRO A 26 -17.57 -11.11 -15.14
CA PRO A 26 -16.11 -11.06 -14.94
C PRO A 26 -15.44 -9.85 -15.62
N SER A 27 -15.99 -9.39 -16.75
CA SER A 27 -15.51 -8.23 -17.51
C SER A 27 -15.61 -6.89 -16.75
N ASP A 28 -16.68 -6.65 -15.99
CA ASP A 28 -16.81 -5.43 -15.16
C ASP A 28 -15.85 -5.47 -13.96
N ALA A 29 -15.61 -6.65 -13.37
CA ALA A 29 -14.68 -6.80 -12.27
C ALA A 29 -13.21 -6.64 -12.72
N HIS A 30 -12.85 -7.19 -13.88
CA HIS A 30 -11.53 -7.02 -14.50
C HIS A 30 -11.27 -5.56 -14.85
N ALA A 31 -12.20 -4.88 -15.52
CA ALA A 31 -12.06 -3.45 -15.86
C ALA A 31 -11.88 -2.58 -14.60
N ARG A 32 -12.62 -2.86 -13.52
CA ARG A 32 -12.42 -2.18 -12.24
C ARG A 32 -11.06 -2.49 -11.61
N ALA A 33 -10.56 -3.72 -11.73
CA ALA A 33 -9.25 -4.06 -11.22
C ALA A 33 -8.14 -3.27 -11.93
N LEU A 34 -8.21 -3.11 -13.25
CA LEU A 34 -7.31 -2.25 -14.02
C LEU A 34 -7.34 -0.80 -13.50
N LEU A 35 -8.55 -0.22 -13.35
CA LEU A 35 -8.70 1.13 -12.81
C LEU A 35 -8.12 1.29 -11.40
N VAL A 36 -8.24 0.26 -10.55
CA VAL A 36 -7.63 0.25 -9.21
C VAL A 36 -6.11 0.21 -9.30
N ILE A 37 -5.55 -0.60 -10.20
CA ILE A 37 -4.10 -0.72 -10.42
C ILE A 37 -3.53 0.62 -10.89
N ASP A 38 -4.15 1.25 -11.88
CA ASP A 38 -3.71 2.56 -12.41
C ASP A 38 -3.78 3.64 -11.34
N LEU A 39 -4.90 3.68 -10.58
CA LEU A 39 -5.08 4.64 -9.50
C LEU A 39 -4.08 4.42 -8.35
N TYR A 40 -3.68 3.17 -8.11
CA TYR A 40 -2.67 2.84 -7.11
C TYR A 40 -1.25 3.20 -7.58
N ALA A 41 -0.93 2.99 -8.86
CA ALA A 41 0.34 3.36 -9.46
C ALA A 41 0.63 4.88 -9.39
N GLN A 42 -0.42 5.71 -9.37
CA GLN A 42 -0.29 7.16 -9.15
C GLN A 42 0.17 7.55 -7.74
N GLY A 43 0.22 6.61 -6.80
CA GLY A 43 0.71 6.84 -5.44
C GLY A 43 -0.25 7.64 -4.54
N GLY A 44 0.24 8.05 -3.37
CA GLY A 44 -0.45 8.95 -2.44
C GLY A 44 -1.59 8.35 -1.60
N GLN A 45 -2.01 7.11 -1.86
CA GLN A 45 -3.13 6.48 -1.15
C GLN A 45 -2.98 4.97 -1.03
N GLY A 46 -3.53 4.40 0.05
CA GLY A 46 -3.53 2.96 0.28
C GLY A 46 -4.52 2.22 -0.63
N MET A 47 -4.23 0.95 -0.92
CA MET A 47 -5.04 0.11 -1.82
C MET A 47 -6.54 0.04 -1.44
N ARG A 48 -6.86 0.07 -0.14
CA ARG A 48 -8.27 0.09 0.31
C ARG A 48 -9.00 1.35 -0.15
N ALA A 49 -8.33 2.50 -0.16
CA ALA A 49 -8.90 3.76 -0.66
C ALA A 49 -9.11 3.69 -2.18
N CYS A 50 -8.15 3.15 -2.94
CA CYS A 50 -8.30 2.94 -4.39
C CYS A 50 -9.51 2.03 -4.70
N CYS A 51 -9.62 0.89 -4.01
CA CYS A 51 -10.75 -0.03 -4.16
C CYS A 51 -12.10 0.67 -3.87
N LYS A 52 -12.15 1.47 -2.80
CA LYS A 52 -13.35 2.24 -2.43
C LYS A 52 -13.73 3.27 -3.50
N LYS A 53 -12.76 4.00 -4.07
CA LYS A 53 -12.98 4.98 -5.14
C LYS A 53 -13.58 4.36 -6.40
N VAL A 54 -13.12 3.16 -6.78
CA VAL A 54 -13.61 2.43 -7.96
C VAL A 54 -14.89 1.62 -7.67
N GLY A 55 -15.28 1.47 -6.41
CA GLY A 55 -16.48 0.72 -6.02
C GLY A 55 -16.31 -0.79 -6.17
N ILE A 56 -15.10 -1.30 -5.91
CA ILE A 56 -14.82 -2.75 -5.82
C ILE A 56 -14.42 -3.10 -4.38
N ALA A 57 -14.94 -4.22 -3.86
CA ALA A 57 -14.52 -4.71 -2.56
C ALA A 57 -13.07 -5.20 -2.63
N ARG A 58 -12.28 -4.98 -1.58
CA ARG A 58 -10.86 -5.37 -1.58
C ARG A 58 -10.67 -6.87 -1.84
N SER A 59 -11.49 -7.72 -1.23
CA SER A 59 -11.46 -9.16 -1.47
C SER A 59 -11.75 -9.53 -2.92
N ALA A 60 -12.73 -8.88 -3.55
CA ALA A 60 -13.05 -9.11 -4.96
C ALA A 60 -11.91 -8.67 -5.89
N PHE A 61 -11.25 -7.54 -5.61
CA PHE A 61 -10.04 -7.13 -6.31
C PHE A 61 -8.93 -8.17 -6.18
N ASP A 62 -8.64 -8.63 -4.95
CA ASP A 62 -7.60 -9.64 -4.71
C ASP A 62 -7.92 -10.96 -5.45
N SER A 63 -9.18 -11.40 -5.48
CA SER A 63 -9.60 -12.58 -6.24
C SER A 63 -9.43 -12.42 -7.76
N VAL A 64 -9.77 -11.26 -8.32
CA VAL A 64 -9.66 -10.98 -9.75
C VAL A 64 -8.19 -10.93 -10.17
N VAL A 65 -7.34 -10.27 -9.40
CA VAL A 65 -5.90 -10.21 -9.66
C VAL A 65 -5.28 -11.60 -9.53
N ALA A 66 -5.65 -12.37 -8.51
CA ALA A 66 -5.13 -13.73 -8.34
C ALA A 66 -5.48 -14.67 -9.51
N ALA A 67 -6.63 -14.47 -10.16
CA ALA A 67 -7.09 -15.30 -11.28
C ALA A 67 -6.40 -14.99 -12.63
N ASP A 68 -5.73 -13.83 -12.76
CA ASP A 68 -5.17 -13.36 -14.04
C ASP A 68 -3.69 -12.96 -13.92
N PRO A 69 -2.76 -13.76 -14.49
CA PRO A 69 -1.32 -13.46 -14.45
C PRO A 69 -0.94 -12.09 -15.03
N ALA A 70 -1.68 -11.59 -16.04
CA ALA A 70 -1.41 -10.28 -16.61
C ALA A 70 -1.72 -9.16 -15.60
N LEU A 71 -2.83 -9.27 -14.88
CA LEU A 71 -3.18 -8.35 -13.79
C LEU A 71 -2.19 -8.46 -12.62
N GLN A 72 -1.70 -9.65 -12.29
CA GLN A 72 -0.66 -9.81 -11.26
C GLN A 72 0.60 -9.03 -11.62
N GLY A 73 1.06 -9.17 -12.87
CA GLY A 73 2.23 -8.45 -13.35
C GLY A 73 2.04 -6.93 -13.36
N GLN A 74 0.88 -6.46 -13.81
CA GLN A 74 0.54 -5.03 -13.76
C GLN A 74 0.48 -4.51 -12.32
N TYR A 75 -0.14 -5.26 -11.42
CA TYR A 75 -0.23 -4.87 -10.02
C TYR A 75 1.13 -4.87 -9.32
N ALA A 76 2.02 -5.80 -9.65
CA ALA A 76 3.40 -5.78 -9.14
C ALA A 76 4.15 -4.52 -9.59
N ARG A 77 4.04 -4.14 -10.87
CA ARG A 77 4.63 -2.89 -11.40
C ARG A 77 4.04 -1.64 -10.74
N ALA A 78 2.71 -1.60 -10.58
CA ALA A 78 2.04 -0.50 -9.89
C ALA A 78 2.49 -0.37 -8.42
N ARG A 79 2.77 -1.49 -7.75
CA ARG A 79 3.37 -1.48 -6.40
C ARG A 79 4.76 -0.87 -6.38
N ALA A 80 5.62 -1.27 -7.32
CA ALA A 80 6.94 -0.67 -7.44
C ALA A 80 6.85 0.85 -7.66
N MET A 81 6.03 1.30 -8.62
CA MET A 81 5.83 2.74 -8.90
C MET A 81 5.28 3.52 -7.70
N ALA A 82 4.27 2.97 -7.02
CA ALA A 82 3.69 3.62 -5.84
C ALA A 82 4.69 3.78 -4.70
N ASP A 83 5.59 2.81 -4.53
CA ASP A 83 6.66 2.87 -3.54
C ASP A 83 7.74 3.89 -3.91
N GLU A 84 8.08 4.04 -5.21
CA GLU A 84 8.97 5.12 -5.67
C GLU A 84 8.38 6.49 -5.37
N ILE A 85 7.11 6.70 -5.71
CA ILE A 85 6.41 7.97 -5.43
C ILE A 85 6.34 8.23 -3.92
N GLU A 86 6.09 7.18 -3.12
CA GLU A 86 6.10 7.28 -1.67
C GLU A 86 7.49 7.70 -1.14
N PHE A 87 8.57 7.17 -1.72
CA PHE A 87 9.94 7.54 -1.41
C PHE A 87 10.26 8.98 -1.79
N ASP A 88 9.95 9.41 -3.02
CA ASP A 88 10.21 10.78 -3.46
C ASP A 88 9.47 11.80 -2.58
N GLY A 89 8.22 11.49 -2.20
CA GLY A 89 7.42 12.31 -1.30
C GLY A 89 7.88 12.36 0.16
N LEU A 90 8.94 11.63 0.56
CA LEU A 90 9.53 11.80 1.91
C LEU A 90 10.23 13.15 2.04
N ALA A 91 10.88 13.64 0.98
CA ALA A 91 11.58 14.93 1.02
C ALA A 91 10.58 16.07 1.24
N GLU A 92 9.47 16.07 0.49
CA GLU A 92 8.40 17.06 0.63
C GLU A 92 7.82 17.11 2.05
N ILE A 93 7.68 15.95 2.70
CA ILE A 93 7.19 15.86 4.07
C ILE A 93 8.22 16.38 5.08
N ALA A 94 9.50 16.12 4.83
CA ALA A 94 10.58 16.57 5.71
C ALA A 94 10.79 18.09 5.62
N ASP A 95 10.58 18.67 4.44
CA ASP A 95 10.77 20.10 4.17
C ASP A 95 9.52 20.94 4.48
N GLU A 96 8.37 20.32 4.74
CA GLU A 96 7.16 21.02 5.19
C GLU A 96 7.50 21.78 6.49
N GLU A 97 7.13 23.06 6.61
CA GLU A 97 7.41 23.83 7.82
C GLU A 97 6.30 23.66 8.87
N PRO A 98 6.63 23.55 10.16
CA PRO A 98 5.63 23.53 11.22
C PRO A 98 4.84 24.85 11.25
N PRO A 99 3.52 24.81 11.44
CA PRO A 99 2.77 26.01 11.72
C PRO A 99 3.26 26.64 13.03
N LEU A 100 3.15 27.97 13.10
CA LEU A 100 3.39 28.69 14.34
C LEU A 100 2.18 28.56 15.26
N THR A 101 2.45 28.31 16.52
CA THR A 101 1.48 28.39 17.62
C THR A 101 1.06 29.84 17.85
N ALA A 102 0.00 30.04 18.65
CA ALA A 102 -0.46 31.38 19.03
C ALA A 102 0.63 32.24 19.72
N THR A 103 1.68 31.61 20.28
CA THR A 103 2.82 32.28 20.92
C THR A 103 4.01 32.47 19.99
N GLY A 104 3.86 32.23 18.68
CA GLY A 104 4.93 32.38 17.68
C GLY A 104 6.00 31.29 17.71
N GLN A 105 5.80 30.22 18.49
CA GLN A 105 6.71 29.06 18.53
C GLN A 105 6.28 28.01 17.52
N ARG A 106 7.21 27.22 16.99
CA ARG A 106 6.89 26.05 16.13
C ARG A 106 6.08 25.02 16.91
N ASP A 107 5.03 24.48 16.30
CA ASP A 107 4.21 23.44 16.93
C ASP A 107 4.98 22.11 17.08
N SER A 108 5.34 21.78 18.31
CA SER A 108 6.01 20.52 18.65
C SER A 108 5.18 19.26 18.34
N ALA A 109 3.84 19.34 18.42
CA ALA A 109 2.97 18.23 18.10
C ALA A 109 2.98 17.93 16.60
N TRP A 110 3.03 18.98 15.79
CA TRP A 110 3.20 18.86 14.33
C TRP A 110 4.54 18.20 13.99
N VAL A 111 5.65 18.59 14.66
CA VAL A 111 6.97 17.98 14.43
C VAL A 111 6.95 16.48 14.78
N ALA A 112 6.34 16.12 15.91
CA ALA A 112 6.20 14.71 16.31
C ALA A 112 5.33 13.91 15.33
N TRP A 113 4.27 14.54 14.80
CA TRP A 113 3.41 13.95 13.79
C TRP A 113 4.16 13.68 12.48
N GLN A 114 4.93 14.65 11.97
CA GLN A 114 5.74 14.44 10.77
C GLN A 114 6.80 13.37 10.95
N ARG A 115 7.50 13.39 12.09
CA ARG A 115 8.47 12.33 12.42
C ARG A 115 7.82 10.95 12.35
N THR A 116 6.64 10.80 12.97
CA THR A 116 5.89 9.54 12.94
C THR A 116 5.53 9.11 11.52
N ARG A 117 5.14 10.06 10.65
CA ARG A 117 4.85 9.80 9.22
C ARG A 117 6.10 9.33 8.48
N ILE A 118 7.22 10.04 8.63
CA ILE A 118 8.49 9.71 7.98
C ILE A 118 8.95 8.32 8.42
N ASP A 119 8.97 8.04 9.72
CA ASP A 119 9.43 6.76 10.28
C ASP A 119 8.55 5.59 9.82
N THR A 120 7.22 5.78 9.80
CA THR A 120 6.28 4.77 9.31
C THR A 120 6.53 4.46 7.83
N ARG A 121 6.72 5.49 7.00
CA ARG A 121 6.96 5.30 5.56
C ARG A 121 8.31 4.62 5.29
N LYS A 122 9.39 5.04 5.98
CA LYS A 122 10.70 4.37 5.90
C LYS A 122 10.59 2.89 6.27
N TRP A 123 9.91 2.60 7.38
CA TRP A 123 9.68 1.23 7.86
C TRP A 123 8.90 0.37 6.86
N MET A 124 7.89 0.97 6.21
CA MET A 124 7.11 0.31 5.16
C MET A 124 7.95 0.06 3.91
N LEU A 125 8.65 1.07 3.40
CA LEU A 125 9.48 0.98 2.18
C LEU A 125 10.59 -0.06 2.34
N ALA A 126 11.28 -0.09 3.47
CA ALA A 126 12.31 -1.09 3.78
C ALA A 126 11.78 -2.54 3.77
N ARG A 127 10.49 -2.75 4.08
CA ARG A 127 9.85 -4.07 4.03
C ARG A 127 9.30 -4.42 2.66
N LYS A 128 8.75 -3.43 1.94
CA LYS A 128 8.19 -3.64 0.60
C LYS A 128 9.28 -3.89 -0.44
N GLN A 129 10.40 -3.17 -0.35
CA GLN A 129 11.55 -3.31 -1.24
C GLN A 129 12.87 -3.38 -0.46
N PRO A 130 13.13 -4.50 0.25
CA PRO A 130 14.31 -4.63 1.12
C PRO A 130 15.62 -4.48 0.35
N THR A 131 15.68 -4.92 -0.90
CA THR A 131 16.88 -4.75 -1.73
C THR A 131 17.16 -3.28 -2.06
N LYS A 132 16.13 -2.43 -2.18
CA LYS A 132 16.30 -1.03 -2.58
C LYS A 132 16.43 -0.10 -1.38
N TYR A 133 15.53 -0.23 -0.41
CA TYR A 133 15.39 0.68 0.73
C TYR A 133 15.72 0.04 2.08
N GLY A 134 16.13 -1.23 2.10
CA GLY A 134 16.59 -1.89 3.32
C GLY A 134 17.99 -1.43 3.72
N ASP A 135 18.25 -1.45 5.02
CA ASP A 135 19.57 -1.15 5.56
C ASP A 135 20.57 -2.22 5.10
N ARG A 136 21.67 -1.78 4.48
CA ARG A 136 22.79 -2.65 4.12
C ARG A 136 23.85 -2.56 5.21
N GLN A 137 24.17 -3.69 5.82
CA GLN A 137 25.32 -3.82 6.71
C GLN A 137 26.45 -4.51 5.95
N GLN A 138 27.58 -3.83 5.83
CA GLN A 138 28.83 -4.47 5.45
C GLN A 138 29.43 -5.10 6.70
N ILE A 139 29.59 -6.43 6.69
CA ILE A 139 30.22 -7.16 7.78
C ILE A 139 31.61 -7.55 7.30
N ASP A 140 32.63 -6.84 7.80
CA ASP A 140 34.02 -7.18 7.52
C ASP A 140 34.46 -8.32 8.43
N HIS A 141 34.73 -9.48 7.84
CA HIS A 141 35.32 -10.60 8.54
C HIS A 141 36.85 -10.49 8.46
N ASN A 142 37.48 -9.98 9.52
CA ASN A 142 38.93 -10.07 9.67
C ASN A 142 39.31 -11.49 10.09
N VAL A 143 39.59 -12.33 9.10
CA VAL A 143 40.12 -13.67 9.30
C VAL A 143 41.63 -13.54 9.53
N THR A 144 42.05 -13.52 10.79
CA THR A 144 43.46 -13.56 11.15
C THR A 144 44.07 -14.95 10.90
N ALA A 145 45.41 -15.00 10.87
CA ALA A 145 46.31 -16.05 10.33
C ALA A 145 46.04 -17.53 10.69
N ASP A 146 45.07 -17.80 11.56
CA ASP A 146 44.70 -19.14 11.99
C ASP A 146 44.05 -19.98 10.87
N THR A 147 43.48 -19.36 9.82
CA THR A 147 42.98 -20.14 8.68
C THR A 147 44.06 -20.85 7.90
N ALA A 148 45.25 -20.25 7.75
CA ALA A 148 46.38 -20.93 7.13
C ALA A 148 46.83 -22.14 7.98
N ALA A 149 46.83 -21.99 9.31
CA ALA A 149 47.15 -23.08 10.24
C ALA A 149 46.07 -24.18 10.23
N ILE A 150 44.79 -23.81 10.22
CA ILE A 150 43.64 -24.72 10.17
C ILE A 150 43.59 -25.47 8.84
N LEU A 151 43.82 -24.79 7.70
CA LEU A 151 43.87 -25.42 6.38
C LEU A 151 45.07 -26.36 6.25
N THR A 152 46.22 -25.99 6.81
CA THR A 152 47.42 -26.84 6.85
C THR A 152 47.19 -28.07 7.73
N ALA A 153 46.55 -27.91 8.90
CA ALA A 153 46.16 -29.00 9.77
C ALA A 153 45.11 -29.93 9.12
N ALA A 154 44.16 -29.37 8.37
CA ALA A 154 43.16 -30.15 7.63
C ALA A 154 43.79 -30.95 6.49
N ARG A 155 44.72 -30.36 5.72
CA ARG A 155 45.48 -31.06 4.66
C ARG A 155 46.36 -32.17 5.22
N LYS A 156 46.96 -31.97 6.40
CA LYS A 156 47.76 -32.99 7.09
C LYS A 156 46.90 -34.19 7.57
N ARG A 157 45.63 -33.95 7.92
CA ARG A 157 44.67 -35.00 8.31
C ARG A 157 44.09 -35.77 7.12
N SER A 158 43.99 -35.16 5.93
CA SER A 158 43.38 -35.79 4.76
C SER A 158 44.29 -36.70 3.94
N GLY A 159 45.57 -36.85 4.33
CA GLY A 159 46.39 -38.00 3.96
C GLY A 159 46.42 -38.38 2.47
N LYS A 160 46.46 -37.40 1.54
CA LYS A 160 46.71 -37.68 0.12
C LYS A 160 48.14 -37.25 -0.23
N PRO A 161 49.09 -38.19 -0.42
CA PRO A 161 50.37 -37.87 -1.04
C PRO A 161 50.11 -37.43 -2.48
N GLY A 162 50.88 -36.43 -2.91
CA GLY A 162 50.86 -35.91 -4.28
C GLY A 162 51.32 -36.94 -5.31
#